data_AF-A0A1Z4IFB0-F1
#
_entry.id   AF-A0A1Z4IFB0-F1
#
_cell.length_a   1.000
_cell.length_b   1.000
_cell.length_c   1.000
_cell.angle_alpha   90.00
_cell.angle_beta   90.00
_cell.angle_gamma   90.00
#
_symmetry.space_group_name_H-M   'P 1'
#
loop_
_entity.id
_entity.type
_entity.pdbx_description
1 polymer ?
#
loop_
_entity_poly.entity_id
_entity_poly.type
_entity_poly.pdbx_seq_one_letter_code
_entity_poly.pdbx_strand_id
1 'polypeptide(L)' 'MQVTQHQYYTPEEYLALEETAEYKSEYIDGQIIPMAGGTINHNQLALNLSTELNFAFKRQS' A
#
# COMPACT_ATOMS: atom_id res chain seq x y z
N MET A 1 -18.60 -18.03 -7.07
CA MET A 1 -18.06 -17.33 -5.88
C MET A 1 -16.79 -18.05 -5.52
N GLN A 2 -15.61 -17.45 -5.71
CA GLN A 2 -14.36 -18.06 -5.27
C GLN A 2 -14.28 -17.89 -3.75
N VAL A 3 -14.21 -19.02 -3.04
CA VAL A 3 -13.92 -19.03 -1.61
C VAL A 3 -12.42 -18.79 -1.48
N THR A 4 -12.01 -17.56 -1.16
CA THR A 4 -10.63 -17.29 -0.76
C THR A 4 -10.42 -17.96 0.60
N GLN A 5 -9.73 -19.09 0.62
CA GLN A 5 -9.18 -19.61 1.86
C GLN A 5 -8.32 -18.51 2.48
N HIS A 6 -8.56 -18.20 3.75
CA HIS A 6 -7.74 -17.24 4.49
C HIS A 6 -6.39 -17.91 4.76
N GLN A 7 -5.42 -17.63 3.88
CA GLN A 7 -4.04 -18.01 4.08
C GLN A 7 -3.37 -16.91 4.91
N TYR A 8 -2.74 -17.31 6.01
CA TYR A 8 -1.89 -16.43 6.80
C TYR A 8 -0.45 -16.57 6.35
N TYR A 9 0.25 -15.45 6.21
CA TYR A 9 1.62 -15.32 5.78
C TYR A 9 2.47 -14.72 6.89
N THR A 10 3.73 -15.14 7.00
CA THR A 10 4.71 -14.37 7.78
C THR A 10 5.10 -13.10 7.01
N PRO A 11 5.65 -12.07 7.70
CA PRO A 11 6.17 -10.89 7.02
C PRO A 11 7.21 -11.21 5.93
N GLU A 12 8.07 -12.21 6.15
CA GLU A 12 9.11 -12.62 5.21
C GLU A 12 8.51 -13.25 3.94
N GLU A 13 7.49 -14.09 4.10
CA GLU A 13 6.76 -14.69 2.97
C GLU A 13 6.06 -13.61 2.15
N TYR A 14 5.43 -12.63 2.82
CA TYR A 14 4.83 -11.47 2.15
C TYR A 14 5.88 -10.69 1.35
N LEU A 15 7.03 -10.37 1.92
CA LEU A 15 8.08 -9.61 1.22
C LEU A 15 8.61 -10.36 -0.01
N ALA A 16 8.79 -11.68 0.09
CA ALA A 16 9.23 -12.50 -1.05
C ALA A 16 8.17 -12.54 -2.18
N LEU A 17 6.88 -12.57 -1.82
CA LEU A 17 5.79 -12.49 -2.78
C LEU A 17 5.71 -11.10 -3.44
N GLU A 18 5.82 -10.03 -2.63
CA GLU A 18 5.72 -8.64 -3.09
C GLU A 18 6.87 -8.25 -4.04
N GLU A 19 8.07 -8.82 -3.88
CA GLU A 19 9.22 -8.57 -4.76
C GLU A 19 8.95 -8.91 -6.24
N THR A 20 8.09 -9.91 -6.48
CA THR A 20 7.78 -10.40 -7.83
C THR A 20 6.35 -10.08 -8.28
N ALA A 21 5.57 -9.39 -7.45
CA ALA A 21 4.17 -9.12 -7.71
C ALA A 21 3.97 -8.05 -8.81
N GLU A 22 3.02 -8.30 -9.71
CA GLU A 22 2.63 -7.33 -10.75
C GLU A 22 1.80 -6.16 -10.21
N TYR A 23 1.23 -6.32 -9.02
CA TYR A 23 0.41 -5.33 -8.33
C TYR A 23 0.81 -5.25 -6.87
N LYS A 24 0.55 -4.10 -6.25
CA LYS A 24 0.86 -3.89 -4.84
C LYS A 24 -0.21 -4.46 -3.93
N SER A 25 0.22 -4.98 -2.78
CA SER A 25 -0.66 -5.43 -1.73
C SER A 25 -0.30 -4.82 -0.38
N GLU A 26 -1.20 -4.92 0.58
CA GLU A 26 -0.96 -4.57 1.97
C GLU A 26 -0.93 -5.82 2.84
N TYR A 27 0.04 -5.90 3.74
CA TYR A 27 0.12 -6.94 4.76
C TYR A 27 -0.59 -6.47 6.03
N ILE A 28 -1.70 -7.12 6.39
CA ILE A 28 -2.51 -6.77 7.56
C ILE A 28 -2.79 -8.05 8.37
N ASP A 29 -2.16 -8.16 9.54
CA ASP A 29 -2.33 -9.28 10.48
C ASP A 29 -2.19 -10.68 9.84
N GLY A 30 -1.17 -10.84 8.99
CA GLY A 30 -0.92 -12.10 8.27
C GLY A 30 -1.67 -12.23 6.95
N GLN A 31 -2.53 -11.30 6.59
CA GLN A 31 -3.26 -11.34 5.31
C GLN A 31 -2.61 -10.43 4.28
N ILE A 32 -2.63 -10.87 3.03
CA ILE A 32 -2.21 -10.06 1.88
C ILE A 32 -3.46 -9.54 1.18
N ILE A 33 -3.67 -8.23 1.21
CA ILE A 33 -4.86 -7.57 0.67
C ILE A 33 -4.45 -6.76 -0.55
N PRO A 34 -4.98 -7.05 -1.76
CA PRO A 34 -4.67 -6.27 -2.95
C PRO A 34 -4.99 -4.80 -2.74
N MET A 35 -4.01 -3.93 -2.94
CA MET A 35 -4.24 -2.49 -2.88
C MET A 35 -4.92 -2.07 -4.19
N ALA A 36 -5.93 -1.20 -4.09
CA ALA A 36 -6.43 -0.52 -5.28
C ALA A 36 -5.27 0.27 -5.88
N GLY A 37 -4.76 -0.18 -7.03
CA GLY A 37 -3.58 0.40 -7.67
C GLY A 37 -3.71 1.92 -7.81
N GLY A 38 -2.62 2.62 -7.55
CA GLY A 38 -2.56 4.07 -7.66
C GLY A 38 -2.67 4.50 -9.11
N THR A 39 -3.90 4.79 -9.56
CA THR A 39 -4.10 5.51 -10.83
C THR A 39 -3.27 6.79 -10.84
N ILE A 40 -2.91 7.30 -12.02
CA ILE A 40 -2.15 8.55 -12.13
C ILE A 40 -2.83 9.67 -11.32
N ASN A 41 -4.17 9.76 -11.41
CA ASN A 41 -4.96 10.73 -10.66
C ASN A 41 -4.86 10.51 -9.14
N HIS A 42 -4.94 9.27 -8.67
CA HIS A 42 -4.77 8.96 -7.25
C HIS A 42 -3.39 9.41 -6.74
N ASN A 43 -2.34 9.14 -7.50
CA ASN A 43 -0.97 9.50 -7.14
C ASN A 43 -0.77 11.03 -7.12
N GLN A 44 -1.36 11.75 -8.07
CA GLN A 44 -1.33 13.22 -8.09
C GLN A 44 -2.00 13.82 -6.85
N LEU A 45 -3.19 13.33 -6.49
CA LEU A 45 -3.90 13.80 -5.29
C LEU A 45 -3.11 13.52 -4.02
N ALA A 46 -2.57 12.31 -3.87
CA ALA A 46 -1.76 11.92 -2.72
C ALA A 46 -0.48 12.78 -2.60
N LEU A 47 0.18 13.09 -3.72
CA LEU A 47 1.38 13.92 -3.74
C LEU A 47 1.08 15.38 -3.40
N ASN A 48 0.00 15.94 -3.92
CA ASN A 48 -0.42 17.31 -3.60
C ASN A 48 -0.69 17.45 -2.09
N LEU A 49 -1.45 16.51 -1.52
CA LEU A 49 -1.71 16.48 -0.08
C LEU A 49 -0.41 16.37 0.74
N SER A 50 0.47 15.44 0.37
CA SER A 50 1.75 15.23 1.06
C SER A 50 2.65 16.47 1.00
N THR A 51 2.63 17.19 -0.12
CA THR A 51 3.39 18.43 -0.31
C THR A 51 2.89 19.53 0.62
N GLU A 52 1.58 19.75 0.69
CA GLU A 52 0.98 20.75 1.57
C GLU A 52 1.26 20.44 3.05
N LEU A 53 1.14 19.17 3.47
CA LEU A 53 1.48 18.76 4.83
C LEU A 53 2.95 19.05 5.17
N ASN A 54 3.86 18.74 4.25
CA ASN A 54 5.29 19.04 4.45
C ASN A 54 5.55 20.55 4.62
N PHE A 55 4.91 21.40 3.82
CA PHE A 55 5.03 22.84 3.97
C PHE A 55 4.43 23.34 5.29
N ALA A 56 3.26 22.83 5.68
CA ALA A 56 2.60 23.20 6.93
C ALA A 56 3.45 22.86 8.16
N PHE A 57 4.10 21.69 8.17
CA PHE A 57 4.95 21.28 9.29
C PHE A 57 6.33 21.95 9.29
N LYS A 58 6.94 22.21 8.12
CA LYS A 58 8.22 22.94 8.05
C LYS A 58 8.11 24.40 8.49
N ARG A 59 6.94 25.04 8.33
CA ARG A 59 6.69 26.42 8.78
C ARG A 59 6.48 26.55 10.28
N GLN A 60 6.32 25.43 10.99
CA GLN A 60 6.15 25.38 12.45
C GLN A 60 7.47 25.12 13.21
N SER A 61 8.61 25.12 12.50
CA SER A 61 9.96 24.94 13.03
C SER A 61 10.68 26.28 13.24
#